data_AF-A0A4P5R0R8-F1
#
_entry.id   AF-A0A4P5R0R8-F1
#
_cell.length_a   1.000
_cell.length_b   1.000
_cell.length_c   1.000
_cell.angle_alpha   90.00
_cell.angle_beta   90.00
_cell.angle_gamma   90.00
#
_symmetry.space_group_name_H-M   'P 1'
#
loop_
_entity.id
_entity.type
_entity.pdbx_description
1 polymer ?
#
loop_
_entity_poly.entity_id
_entity_poly.type
_entity_poly.pdbx_seq_one_letter_code
_entity_poly.pdbx_strand_id
1 'polypeptide(L)'
;MASLAPSASQRWHNWVAAHPVGGLAVIGVIATQLGTYFGYVFPAVGLPTLPWPMYNGALALGINGPSWGSYFNADFTIAGTNAGWLFFSGQALHFVNGIVFAMLFGIFAHHAIPVKGHVAKGLVYGVIMTIISAGLLVPYAYVAEQGYGLFLFDGPDGWKLPAGILIWHLIYGLFIGMLYQPKDNA
;
A
#
# COMPACT_ATOMS: atom_id res chain seq x y z
N MET A 1 -14.46 39.99 5.63
CA MET A 1 -15.44 39.18 4.89
C MET A 1 -14.85 37.79 4.68
N ALA A 2 -15.54 36.73 5.07
CA ALA A 2 -15.12 35.37 4.69
C ALA A 2 -15.32 35.20 3.18
N SER A 3 -14.37 34.54 2.50
CA SER A 3 -14.49 34.18 1.09
C SER A 3 -15.76 33.36 0.85
N LEU A 4 -16.59 33.78 -0.11
CA LEU A 4 -17.76 33.01 -0.56
C LEU A 4 -17.36 31.77 -1.38
N ALA A 5 -16.12 31.69 -1.85
CA ALA A 5 -15.61 30.52 -2.57
C ALA A 5 -15.28 29.37 -1.60
N PRO A 6 -15.64 28.12 -1.92
CA PRO A 6 -15.29 26.96 -1.09
C PRO A 6 -13.78 26.79 -0.98
N SER A 7 -13.29 26.36 0.17
CA SER A 7 -11.87 26.03 0.39
C SER A 7 -11.44 24.86 -0.52
N ALA A 8 -10.13 24.67 -0.70
CA ALA A 8 -9.61 23.54 -1.49
C ALA A 8 -10.07 22.18 -0.94
N SER A 9 -10.09 22.02 0.40
CA SER A 9 -10.61 20.82 1.06
C SER A 9 -12.10 20.63 0.79
N GLN A 10 -12.91 21.69 0.89
CA GLN A 10 -14.35 21.61 0.57
C GLN A 10 -14.58 21.22 -0.90
N ARG A 11 -13.82 21.79 -1.85
CA ARG A 11 -13.91 21.43 -3.27
C ARG A 11 -13.56 19.97 -3.50
N TRP A 12 -12.49 19.47 -2.87
CA TRP A 12 -12.09 18.08 -2.96
C TRP A 12 -13.18 17.13 -2.45
N HIS A 13 -13.68 17.34 -1.23
CA HIS A 13 -14.68 16.45 -0.64
C HIS A 13 -16.01 16.49 -1.40
N ASN A 14 -16.41 17.66 -1.89
CA ASN A 14 -17.60 17.77 -2.76
C ASN A 14 -17.41 16.99 -4.07
N TRP A 15 -16.22 17.04 -4.67
CA TRP A 15 -15.94 16.30 -5.90
C TRP A 15 -15.93 14.78 -5.66
N VAL A 16 -15.29 14.31 -4.59
CA VAL A 16 -15.29 12.89 -4.21
C VAL A 16 -16.70 12.38 -3.95
N ALA A 17 -17.54 13.17 -3.26
CA ALA A 17 -18.93 12.80 -3.00
C ALA A 17 -19.77 12.71 -4.29
N ALA A 18 -19.52 13.59 -5.27
CA ALA A 18 -20.18 13.55 -6.57
C ALA A 18 -19.68 12.41 -7.48
N HIS A 19 -18.47 11.89 -7.23
CA HIS A 19 -17.84 10.84 -8.04
C HIS A 19 -17.31 9.73 -7.13
N PRO A 20 -18.16 8.96 -6.44
CA PRO A 20 -17.71 8.03 -5.39
C PRO A 20 -16.66 7.02 -5.90
N VAL A 21 -16.88 6.42 -7.07
CA VAL A 21 -15.94 5.45 -7.66
C VAL A 21 -14.69 6.13 -8.22
N GLY A 22 -14.86 7.21 -9.00
CA GLY A 22 -13.74 7.94 -9.60
C GLY A 22 -12.84 8.61 -8.55
N GLY A 23 -13.46 9.14 -7.49
CA GLY A 23 -12.77 9.71 -6.34
C GLY A 23 -11.95 8.68 -5.59
N LEU A 24 -12.52 7.50 -5.30
CA LEU A 24 -11.78 6.40 -4.68
C LEU A 24 -10.62 5.90 -5.56
N ALA A 25 -10.78 5.89 -6.88
CA ALA A 25 -9.69 5.55 -7.80
C ALA A 25 -8.52 6.54 -7.70
N VAL A 26 -8.81 7.85 -7.75
CA VAL A 26 -7.77 8.88 -7.60
C VAL A 26 -7.11 8.81 -6.23
N ILE A 27 -7.90 8.59 -5.18
CA ILE A 27 -7.40 8.39 -3.80
C ILE A 27 -6.45 7.20 -3.73
N GLY A 28 -6.82 6.07 -4.34
CA GLY A 28 -5.97 4.88 -4.40
C GLY A 28 -4.63 5.16 -5.09
N VAL A 29 -4.64 5.87 -6.23
CA VAL A 29 -3.39 6.28 -6.90
C VAL A 29 -2.50 7.12 -5.99
N ILE A 30 -3.07 8.14 -5.33
CA ILE A 30 -2.32 9.04 -4.44
C ILE A 30 -1.75 8.27 -3.24
N ALA A 31 -2.61 7.51 -2.55
CA ALA A 31 -2.22 6.77 -1.36
C ALA A 31 -1.15 5.71 -1.68
N THR A 32 -1.28 5.02 -2.81
CA THR A 32 -0.27 4.07 -3.28
C THR A 32 1.03 4.76 -3.63
N GLN A 33 1.02 5.84 -4.42
CA GLN A 33 2.26 6.55 -4.78
C GLN A 33 3.02 7.02 -3.54
N LEU A 34 2.31 7.57 -2.55
CA LEU A 34 2.90 8.03 -1.31
C LEU A 34 3.44 6.87 -0.49
N GLY A 35 2.65 5.80 -0.30
CA GLY A 35 3.10 4.59 0.38
C GLY A 35 4.36 4.01 -0.27
N THR A 36 4.34 3.80 -1.59
CA THR A 36 5.47 3.29 -2.37
C THR A 36 6.71 4.16 -2.20
N TYR A 37 6.58 5.48 -2.31
CA TYR A 37 7.70 6.40 -2.11
C TYR A 37 8.29 6.28 -0.70
N PHE A 38 7.44 6.28 0.33
CA PHE A 38 7.90 6.10 1.71
C PHE A 38 8.61 4.76 1.90
N GLY A 39 8.06 3.68 1.35
CA GLY A 39 8.68 2.35 1.38
C GLY A 39 10.08 2.30 0.75
N TYR A 40 10.33 3.09 -0.29
CA TYR A 40 11.67 3.21 -0.88
C TYR A 40 12.67 3.97 -0.01
N VAL A 41 12.22 4.93 0.80
CA VAL A 41 13.11 5.79 1.63
C VAL A 41 13.23 5.32 3.09
N PHE A 42 12.57 4.23 3.47
CA PHE A 42 12.68 3.60 4.80
C PHE A 42 14.11 3.33 5.28
N PRO A 43 15.09 3.00 4.42
CA PRO A 43 16.49 2.88 4.85
C PRO A 43 17.04 4.14 5.53
N ALA A 44 16.54 5.33 5.19
CA ALA A 44 16.95 6.59 5.82
C ALA A 44 16.62 6.65 7.32
N VAL A 45 15.71 5.80 7.81
CA VAL A 45 15.34 5.69 9.22
C VAL A 45 15.61 4.29 9.79
N GLY A 46 16.43 3.49 9.11
CA GLY A 46 16.88 2.18 9.60
C GLY A 46 15.88 1.02 9.43
N LEU A 47 14.80 1.24 8.65
CA LEU A 47 13.85 0.22 8.21
C LEU A 47 14.26 -0.36 6.84
N PRO A 48 13.86 -1.60 6.49
CA PRO A 48 14.17 -2.18 5.18
C PRO A 48 13.46 -1.44 4.05
N THR A 49 14.06 -1.44 2.88
CA THR A 49 13.40 -0.99 1.64
C THR A 49 12.21 -1.90 1.36
N LEU A 50 11.07 -1.32 1.00
CA LEU A 50 9.87 -2.05 0.61
C LEU A 50 9.55 -1.84 -0.87
N PRO A 51 10.25 -2.52 -1.80
CA PRO A 51 10.05 -2.37 -3.23
C PRO A 51 8.83 -3.17 -3.72
N TRP A 52 7.65 -2.91 -3.17
CA TRP A 52 6.40 -3.62 -3.56
C TRP A 52 6.11 -3.67 -5.05
N PRO A 53 6.39 -2.63 -5.85
CA PRO A 53 6.27 -2.72 -7.31
C PRO A 53 7.06 -3.90 -7.86
N MET A 54 8.30 -4.07 -7.42
CA MET A 54 9.19 -5.12 -7.88
C MET A 54 8.66 -6.52 -7.53
N TYR A 55 8.15 -6.71 -6.31
CA TYR A 55 7.50 -7.97 -5.90
C TYR A 55 6.23 -8.26 -6.72
N ASN A 56 5.42 -7.24 -7.01
CA ASN A 56 4.26 -7.39 -7.90
C ASN A 56 4.68 -7.75 -9.33
N GLY A 57 5.75 -7.15 -9.84
CA GLY A 57 6.31 -7.46 -11.16
C GLY A 57 6.83 -8.90 -11.23
N ALA A 58 7.51 -9.36 -10.18
CA ALA A 58 7.98 -10.74 -10.08
C ALA A 58 6.81 -11.71 -10.13
N LEU A 59 5.77 -11.47 -9.31
CA LEU A 59 4.56 -12.27 -9.29
C LEU A 59 3.86 -12.31 -10.66
N ALA A 60 3.74 -11.17 -11.33
CA ALA A 60 3.11 -11.05 -12.65
C ALA A 60 3.83 -11.82 -13.74
N LEU A 61 5.16 -11.90 -13.65
CA LEU A 61 6.02 -12.60 -14.59
C LEU A 61 6.24 -14.06 -14.20
N GLY A 62 5.60 -14.55 -13.13
CA GLY A 62 5.78 -15.91 -12.63
C GLY A 62 7.16 -16.18 -12.03
N ILE A 63 7.88 -15.14 -11.63
CA ILE A 63 9.18 -15.24 -10.97
C ILE A 63 8.93 -15.54 -9.49
N ASN A 64 9.11 -16.79 -9.09
CA ASN A 64 8.96 -17.27 -7.73
C ASN A 64 10.07 -18.25 -7.33
N GLY A 65 10.22 -18.47 -6.02
CA GLY A 65 11.07 -19.51 -5.45
C GLY A 65 12.50 -19.55 -6.04
N PRO A 66 12.95 -20.68 -6.61
CA PRO A 66 14.31 -20.85 -7.13
C PRO A 66 14.74 -19.86 -8.22
N SER A 67 13.79 -19.29 -8.96
CA SER A 67 14.08 -18.31 -10.03
C SER A 67 14.45 -16.93 -9.49
N TRP A 68 14.19 -16.65 -8.20
CA TRP A 68 14.43 -15.36 -7.55
C TRP A 68 15.86 -14.85 -7.75
N GLY A 69 16.87 -15.70 -7.49
CA GLY A 69 18.29 -15.33 -7.61
C GLY A 69 18.76 -15.02 -9.04
N SER A 70 17.94 -15.32 -10.06
CA SER A 70 18.23 -14.96 -11.46
C SER A 70 17.79 -13.53 -11.81
N TYR A 71 16.87 -12.95 -11.02
CA TYR A 71 16.29 -11.63 -11.24
C TYR A 71 16.60 -10.63 -10.14
N PHE A 72 17.01 -11.12 -8.96
CA PHE A 72 17.29 -10.30 -7.79
C PHE A 72 18.61 -10.70 -7.13
N ASN A 73 19.38 -9.70 -6.74
CA ASN A 73 20.52 -9.85 -5.86
C ASN A 73 20.05 -10.14 -4.42
N ALA A 74 20.98 -10.58 -3.56
CA ALA A 74 20.68 -10.87 -2.15
C ALA A 74 20.25 -9.63 -1.34
N ASP A 75 20.52 -8.42 -1.85
CA ASP A 75 20.09 -7.13 -1.29
C ASP A 75 18.77 -6.63 -1.89
N PHE A 76 18.04 -7.50 -2.61
CA PHE A 76 16.77 -7.20 -3.28
C PHE A 76 16.88 -6.14 -4.39
N THR A 77 18.08 -5.85 -4.90
CA THR A 77 18.24 -5.08 -6.13
C THR A 77 18.09 -5.97 -7.37
N ILE A 78 17.75 -5.39 -8.53
CA ILE A 78 17.50 -6.17 -9.75
C ILE A 78 18.83 -6.66 -10.34
N ALA A 79 18.90 -7.96 -10.66
CA ALA A 79 19.99 -8.58 -11.39
C ALA A 79 19.75 -8.44 -12.91
N GLY A 80 20.75 -7.93 -13.65
CA GLY A 80 20.74 -7.89 -15.11
C GLY A 80 19.92 -6.75 -15.76
N THR A 81 19.64 -6.88 -17.06
CA THR A 81 19.10 -5.81 -17.93
C THR A 81 17.57 -5.69 -17.96
N ASN A 82 16.84 -6.61 -17.31
CA ASN A 82 15.37 -6.67 -17.37
C ASN A 82 14.65 -5.75 -16.36
N ALA A 83 15.40 -4.88 -15.69
CA ALA A 83 14.91 -4.05 -14.59
C ALA A 83 13.76 -3.11 -14.96
N GLY A 84 13.80 -2.53 -16.17
CA GLY A 84 12.79 -1.57 -16.62
C GLY A 84 11.39 -2.17 -16.73
N TRP A 85 11.27 -3.34 -17.38
CA TRP A 85 9.98 -4.01 -17.59
C TRP A 85 9.40 -4.59 -16.30
N LEU A 86 10.27 -5.15 -15.45
CA LEU A 86 9.88 -5.66 -14.14
C LEU A 86 9.33 -4.54 -13.25
N PHE A 87 10.03 -3.41 -13.20
CA PHE A 87 9.60 -2.24 -12.44
C PHE A 87 8.30 -1.66 -12.99
N PHE A 88 8.19 -1.45 -14.31
CA PHE A 88 7.01 -0.84 -14.92
C PHE A 88 5.75 -1.70 -14.74
N SER A 89 5.82 -2.99 -15.11
CA SER A 89 4.69 -3.93 -14.94
C SER A 89 4.30 -4.07 -13.48
N GLY A 90 5.30 -4.13 -12.61
CA GLY A 90 5.12 -4.18 -11.17
C GLY A 90 4.46 -2.93 -10.59
N GLN A 91 4.88 -1.75 -11.04
CA GLN A 91 4.30 -0.47 -10.62
C GLN A 91 2.85 -0.33 -11.11
N ALA A 92 2.58 -0.72 -12.35
CA ALA A 92 1.22 -0.71 -12.90
C ALA A 92 0.28 -1.59 -12.07
N LEU A 93 0.68 -2.82 -11.76
CA LEU A 93 -0.09 -3.71 -10.88
C LEU A 93 -0.23 -3.16 -9.48
N HIS A 94 0.83 -2.55 -8.93
CA HIS A 94 0.78 -1.95 -7.61
C HIS A 94 -0.24 -0.80 -7.53
N PHE A 95 -0.34 0.03 -8.57
CA PHE A 95 -1.39 1.05 -8.68
C PHE A 95 -2.79 0.45 -8.77
N VAL A 96 -2.98 -0.59 -9.60
CA VAL A 96 -4.28 -1.28 -9.71
C VAL A 96 -4.69 -1.85 -8.35
N ASN A 97 -3.78 -2.53 -7.65
CA ASN A 97 -4.02 -3.04 -6.30
C ASN A 97 -4.43 -1.93 -5.34
N GLY A 98 -3.69 -0.80 -5.36
CA GLY A 98 -4.01 0.40 -4.62
C GLY A 98 -5.43 0.93 -4.86
N ILE A 99 -5.78 1.11 -6.12
CA ILE A 99 -7.11 1.56 -6.53
C ILE A 99 -8.19 0.61 -6.00
N VAL A 100 -8.01 -0.70 -6.19
CA VAL A 100 -8.96 -1.72 -5.75
C VAL A 100 -9.09 -1.71 -4.22
N PHE A 101 -7.99 -1.63 -3.48
CA PHE A 101 -8.03 -1.56 -2.02
C PHE A 101 -8.68 -0.26 -1.50
N ALA A 102 -8.45 0.87 -2.16
CA ALA A 102 -9.15 2.12 -1.82
C ALA A 102 -10.66 1.99 -2.08
N MET A 103 -11.07 1.35 -3.17
CA MET A 103 -12.49 1.07 -3.44
C MET A 103 -13.09 0.15 -2.38
N LEU A 104 -12.42 -0.94 -2.02
CA LEU A 104 -12.87 -1.85 -0.96
C LEU A 104 -12.99 -1.14 0.39
N PHE A 105 -12.07 -0.23 0.69
CA PHE A 105 -12.18 0.64 1.85
C PHE A 105 -13.42 1.51 1.77
N GLY A 106 -13.57 2.32 0.71
CA GLY A 106 -14.63 3.31 0.63
C GLY A 106 -16.04 2.73 0.50
N ILE A 107 -16.19 1.61 -0.19
CA ILE A 107 -17.49 0.97 -0.47
C ILE A 107 -17.93 0.08 0.70
N PHE A 108 -17.00 -0.67 1.31
CA PHE A 108 -17.34 -1.68 2.32
C PHE A 108 -16.73 -1.37 3.69
N ALA A 109 -15.41 -1.30 3.78
CA ALA A 109 -14.74 -1.29 5.09
C ALA A 109 -15.03 -0.03 5.89
N HIS A 110 -15.16 1.12 5.23
CA HIS A 110 -15.46 2.39 5.89
C HIS A 110 -16.78 2.31 6.66
N HIS A 111 -17.82 1.69 6.11
CA HIS A 111 -19.09 1.51 6.82
C HIS A 111 -19.03 0.42 7.89
N ALA A 112 -18.23 -0.63 7.69
CA ALA A 112 -18.13 -1.77 8.60
C ALA A 112 -17.27 -1.51 9.85
N ILE A 113 -16.26 -0.63 9.76
CA ILE A 113 -15.36 -0.34 10.88
C ILE A 113 -16.08 0.55 11.91
N PRO A 114 -16.30 0.08 13.15
CA PRO A 114 -17.11 0.77 14.16
C PRO A 114 -16.32 1.87 14.89
N VAL A 115 -15.65 2.74 14.14
CA VAL A 115 -14.86 3.87 14.67
C VAL A 115 -15.36 5.15 14.01
N LYS A 116 -15.59 6.24 14.75
CA LYS A 116 -16.21 7.45 14.16
C LYS A 116 -15.33 8.17 13.13
N GLY A 117 -14.03 8.34 13.41
CA GLY A 117 -13.15 9.15 12.57
C GLY A 117 -12.70 8.45 11.29
N HIS A 118 -12.84 9.10 10.13
CA HIS A 118 -12.42 8.56 8.82
C HIS A 118 -10.94 8.18 8.76
N VAL A 119 -10.07 9.02 9.34
CA VAL A 119 -8.63 8.72 9.46
C VAL A 119 -8.40 7.46 10.30
N ALA A 120 -9.06 7.36 11.46
CA ALA A 120 -8.94 6.18 12.32
C ALA A 120 -9.46 4.91 11.62
N LYS A 121 -10.55 5.00 10.84
CA LYS A 121 -11.02 3.90 9.98
C LYS A 121 -9.94 3.49 8.97
N GLY A 122 -9.31 4.46 8.31
CA GLY A 122 -8.20 4.22 7.38
C GLY A 122 -7.01 3.53 8.04
N LEU A 123 -6.63 3.95 9.25
CA LEU A 123 -5.55 3.30 10.01
C LEU A 123 -5.91 1.86 10.41
N VAL A 124 -7.14 1.61 10.88
CA VAL A 124 -7.62 0.24 11.18
C VAL A 124 -7.58 -0.63 9.91
N TYR A 125 -8.00 -0.08 8.77
CA TYR A 125 -7.90 -0.77 7.49
C TYR A 125 -6.45 -1.08 7.11
N GLY A 126 -5.52 -0.14 7.35
CA GLY A 126 -4.08 -0.37 7.17
C GLY A 126 -3.53 -1.51 8.05
N VAL A 127 -4.00 -1.63 9.30
CA VAL A 127 -3.64 -2.77 10.16
C VAL A 127 -4.17 -4.08 9.59
N ILE A 128 -5.41 -4.12 9.11
CA ILE A 128 -5.99 -5.31 8.46
C ILE A 128 -5.15 -5.72 7.24
N MET A 129 -4.79 -4.75 6.38
CA MET A 129 -3.94 -5.01 5.22
C MET A 129 -2.54 -5.49 5.62
N THR A 130 -1.99 -4.99 6.73
CA THR A 130 -0.70 -5.46 7.27
C THR A 130 -0.76 -6.93 7.65
N ILE A 131 -1.84 -7.36 8.33
CA ILE A 131 -2.04 -8.75 8.72
C ILE A 131 -2.10 -9.65 7.48
N ILE A 132 -2.86 -9.24 6.45
CA ILE A 132 -2.94 -9.97 5.17
C ILE A 132 -1.57 -9.99 4.47
N SER A 133 -0.87 -8.86 4.42
CA SER A 133 0.41 -8.74 3.73
C SER A 133 1.49 -9.58 4.40
N ALA A 134 1.75 -9.36 5.69
CA ALA A 134 2.80 -10.06 6.42
C ALA A 134 2.45 -11.52 6.76
N GLY A 135 1.15 -11.83 6.87
CA GLY A 135 0.67 -13.17 7.21
C GLY A 135 0.43 -14.09 6.01
N LEU A 136 0.13 -13.51 4.83
CA LEU A 136 -0.19 -14.28 3.62
C LEU A 136 0.67 -13.88 2.41
N LEU A 137 0.64 -12.62 1.99
CA LEU A 137 1.21 -12.24 0.68
C LEU A 137 2.73 -12.35 0.66
N VAL A 138 3.42 -11.76 1.63
CA VAL A 138 4.88 -11.84 1.76
C VAL A 138 5.35 -13.30 1.87
N PRO A 139 4.89 -14.10 2.85
CA PRO A 139 5.39 -15.46 3.06
C PRO A 139 5.05 -16.47 1.97
N TYR A 140 3.95 -16.30 1.22
CA TYR A 140 3.47 -17.34 0.31
C TYR A 140 3.37 -16.90 -1.15
N ALA A 141 3.32 -15.60 -1.44
CA ALA A 141 3.22 -15.10 -2.82
C ALA A 141 4.49 -14.38 -3.30
N TYR A 142 5.07 -13.50 -2.49
CA TYR A 142 6.20 -12.67 -2.91
C TYR A 142 7.55 -13.34 -2.72
N VAL A 143 7.77 -13.94 -1.55
CA VAL A 143 9.04 -14.57 -1.17
C VAL A 143 8.77 -15.94 -0.55
N ALA A 144 8.00 -16.74 -1.28
CA ALA A 144 7.66 -18.11 -0.89
C ALA A 144 8.92 -18.92 -0.53
N GLU A 145 8.80 -19.73 0.53
CA GLU A 145 9.86 -20.64 1.02
C GLU A 145 11.10 -19.95 1.61
N GLN A 146 11.11 -18.61 1.74
CA GLN A 146 12.23 -17.87 2.33
C GLN A 146 12.09 -17.63 3.85
N GLY A 147 11.08 -18.23 4.49
CA GLY A 147 10.90 -18.21 5.95
C GLY A 147 10.30 -16.91 6.53
N TYR A 148 9.78 -16.01 5.69
CA TYR A 148 9.15 -14.76 6.14
C TYR A 148 7.78 -15.00 6.82
N GLY A 149 7.30 -14.03 7.60
CA GLY A 149 5.98 -14.08 8.24
C GLY A 149 5.77 -13.00 9.31
N LEU A 150 4.56 -12.95 9.88
CA LEU A 150 4.16 -11.98 10.93
C LEU A 150 5.07 -11.99 12.17
N PHE A 151 5.65 -13.14 12.50
CA PHE A 151 6.51 -13.33 13.67
C PHE A 151 7.97 -13.57 13.30
N LEU A 152 8.40 -13.12 12.11
CA LEU A 152 9.82 -13.17 11.76
C LEU A 152 10.58 -12.14 12.60
N PHE A 153 11.13 -12.57 13.72
CA PHE A 153 12.01 -11.77 14.57
C PHE A 153 13.49 -12.09 14.34
N ASP A 154 13.80 -13.24 13.74
CA ASP A 154 15.16 -13.81 13.67
C ASP A 154 15.75 -13.87 12.24
N GLY A 155 15.05 -13.33 11.23
CA GLY A 155 15.56 -13.22 9.85
C GLY A 155 16.53 -12.04 9.64
N PRO A 156 17.08 -11.85 8.42
CA PRO A 156 18.05 -10.78 8.13
C PRO A 156 17.57 -9.37 8.50
N ASP A 157 16.27 -9.11 8.32
CA ASP A 157 15.62 -7.85 8.71
C ASP A 157 14.92 -7.93 10.09
N GLY A 158 14.83 -9.12 10.67
CA GLY A 158 14.13 -9.41 11.92
C GLY A 158 12.79 -8.69 12.04
N TRP A 159 12.55 -8.10 13.22
CA TRP A 159 11.33 -7.33 13.53
C TRP A 159 11.10 -6.11 12.62
N LYS A 160 12.13 -5.62 11.92
CA LYS A 160 12.03 -4.40 11.13
C LYS A 160 11.19 -4.58 9.89
N LEU A 161 11.15 -5.79 9.32
CA LEU A 161 10.31 -6.08 8.17
C LEU A 161 8.82 -5.99 8.51
N PRO A 162 8.26 -6.74 9.48
CA PRO A 162 6.85 -6.59 9.84
C PRO A 162 6.52 -5.17 10.33
N ALA A 163 7.44 -4.48 11.02
CA ALA A 163 7.26 -3.08 11.40
C ALA A 163 7.21 -2.14 10.18
N GLY A 164 8.09 -2.33 9.20
CA GLY A 164 8.09 -1.60 7.93
C GLY A 164 6.78 -1.82 7.17
N ILE A 165 6.33 -3.08 7.04
CA ILE A 165 5.05 -3.42 6.40
C ILE A 165 3.90 -2.70 7.11
N LEU A 166 3.88 -2.68 8.44
CA LEU A 166 2.87 -1.97 9.23
C LEU A 166 2.89 -0.47 8.93
N ILE A 167 4.04 0.18 9.06
CA ILE A 167 4.16 1.63 8.84
C ILE A 167 3.75 2.00 7.42
N TRP A 168 4.14 1.19 6.43
CA TRP A 168 3.75 1.38 5.03
C TRP A 168 2.21 1.38 4.86
N HIS A 169 1.53 0.38 5.43
CA HIS A 169 0.08 0.29 5.34
C HIS A 169 -0.64 1.35 6.18
N LEU A 170 -0.05 1.80 7.29
CA LEU A 170 -0.58 2.93 8.07
C LEU A 170 -0.48 4.23 7.28
N ILE A 171 0.58 4.45 6.52
CA ILE A 171 0.71 5.61 5.62
C ILE A 171 -0.37 5.57 4.54
N TYR A 172 -0.54 4.41 3.89
CA TYR A 172 -1.62 4.21 2.93
C TYR A 172 -3.00 4.46 3.56
N GLY A 173 -3.27 3.84 4.71
CA GLY A 173 -4.48 3.99 5.51
C GLY A 173 -4.76 5.43 5.94
N LEU A 174 -3.72 6.16 6.33
CA LEU A 174 -3.79 7.59 6.67
C LEU A 174 -4.29 8.39 5.47
N PHE A 175 -3.68 8.23 4.28
CA PHE A 175 -4.06 8.99 3.09
C PHE A 175 -5.48 8.66 2.60
N ILE A 176 -5.88 7.39 2.58
CA ILE A 176 -7.26 7.05 2.20
C ILE A 176 -8.28 7.62 3.20
N GLY A 177 -7.99 7.60 4.51
CA GLY A 177 -8.89 8.14 5.54
C GLY A 177 -8.92 9.67 5.57
N MET A 178 -7.83 10.35 5.21
CA MET A 178 -7.80 11.81 5.07
C MET A 178 -8.57 12.26 3.82
N LEU A 179 -8.43 11.54 2.71
CA LEU A 179 -8.99 11.95 1.42
C LEU A 179 -10.43 11.48 1.21
N TYR A 180 -10.83 10.33 1.76
CA TYR A 180 -12.19 9.81 1.69
C TYR A 180 -12.96 10.10 2.98
N GLN A 181 -13.66 11.23 2.97
CA GLN A 181 -14.52 11.70 4.06
C GLN A 181 -15.95 11.92 3.54
N PRO A 182 -16.68 10.84 3.19
CA PRO A 182 -18.08 10.98 2.85
C PRO A 182 -18.83 11.56 4.05
N LYS A 183 -19.88 12.33 3.79
CA LYS A 183 -20.77 12.77 4.86
C LYS A 183 -21.34 11.53 5.54
N ASP A 184 -21.26 11.47 6.86
CA ASP A 184 -22.00 10.46 7.61
C ASP A 184 -23.48 10.66 7.26
N ASN A 185 -24.11 9.65 6.67
CA ASN A 185 -25.55 9.70 6.43
C ASN A 185 -26.20 9.76 7.82
N ALA A 186 -26.85 10.89 8.10
CA ALA A 186 -27.66 11.10 9.30
C ALA A 186 -28.82 10.10 9.37
#